data_AF-A0A349UK79-F1
#
_entry.id   AF-A0A349UK79-F1
#
_cell.length_a   1.000
_cell.length_b   1.000
_cell.length_c   1.000
_cell.angle_alpha   90.00
_cell.angle_beta   90.00
_cell.angle_gamma   90.00
#
_symmetry.space_group_name_H-M   'P 1'
#
loop_
_entity.id
_entity.type
_entity.pdbx_description
1 polymer ?
#
loop_
_entity_poly.entity_id
_entity_poly.type
_entity_poly.pdbx_seq_one_letter_code
_entity_poly.pdbx_strand_id
1 'polypeptide(L)'
;MTSVLIATVLVMTVSTVFAALLLAAERLLVRYGQCRIDVNDHSKTLEVEGGDNLLMTLKGEGIFLPSACGGRGTCAYCKVQITSGGGPVGPTEEPLLTAAEIADNVRI
;
A
#
# COMPACT_ATOMS: atom_id res chain seq x y z
N MET A 1 -45.99 11.87 1.98
CA MET A 1 -44.88 12.40 2.79
C MET A 1 -44.26 11.34 3.71
N THR A 2 -45.06 10.60 4.49
CA THR A 2 -44.56 9.53 5.39
C THR A 2 -43.78 8.43 4.68
N SER A 3 -44.25 7.93 3.53
CA SER A 3 -43.56 6.86 2.77
C SER A 3 -42.17 7.28 2.27
N VAL A 4 -42.02 8.54 1.88
CA VAL A 4 -40.72 9.10 1.45
C VAL A 4 -39.77 9.17 2.65
N LEU A 5 -40.27 9.61 3.81
CA LEU A 5 -39.48 9.70 5.04
C LEU A 5 -38.99 8.32 5.51
N ILE A 6 -39.85 7.30 5.46
CA ILE A 6 -39.50 5.92 5.81
C ILE A 6 -38.43 5.37 4.86
N ALA A 7 -38.59 5.56 3.54
CA ALA A 7 -37.62 5.10 2.56
C ALA A 7 -36.24 5.75 2.76
N THR A 8 -36.20 7.06 2.99
CA THR A 8 -34.93 7.78 3.23
C THR A 8 -34.23 7.30 4.49
N VAL A 9 -34.95 7.12 5.60
CA VAL A 9 -34.37 6.63 6.86
C VAL A 9 -33.85 5.21 6.73
N LEU A 10 -34.58 4.34 6.03
CA LEU A 10 -34.15 2.96 5.78
C LEU A 10 -32.82 2.91 5.02
N VAL A 11 -32.72 3.65 3.92
CA VAL A 11 -31.51 3.68 3.09
C VAL A 11 -30.31 4.25 3.87
N MET A 12 -30.51 5.33 4.64
CA MET A 12 -29.47 5.89 5.48
C MET A 12 -28.97 4.88 6.51
N THR A 13 -29.89 4.22 7.21
CA THR A 13 -29.55 3.25 8.25
C THR A 13 -28.76 2.08 7.68
N VAL A 14 -29.22 1.49 6.58
CA VAL A 14 -28.53 0.36 5.94
C VAL A 14 -27.14 0.76 5.45
N SER A 15 -27.02 1.93 4.81
CA SER A 15 -25.73 2.43 4.30
C SER A 15 -24.73 2.69 5.44
N THR A 16 -25.18 3.29 6.54
CA THR A 16 -24.33 3.54 7.71
C THR A 16 -23.90 2.24 8.38
N VAL A 17 -24.80 1.28 8.55
CA VAL A 17 -24.47 -0.03 9.12
C VAL A 17 -23.45 -0.75 8.25
N PHE A 18 -23.62 -0.74 6.92
CA PHE A 18 -22.69 -1.37 6.01
C PHE A 18 -21.30 -0.71 6.05
N ALA A 19 -21.25 0.62 6.05
CA ALA A 19 -19.99 1.36 6.19
C ALA A 19 -19.29 1.06 7.53
N ALA A 20 -20.03 1.01 8.64
CA ALA A 20 -19.49 0.66 9.94
C ALA A 20 -18.92 -0.78 9.97
N LEU A 21 -19.58 -1.72 9.29
CA LEU A 21 -19.14 -3.10 9.17
C LEU A 21 -17.84 -3.20 8.37
N LEU A 22 -17.72 -2.47 7.25
CA LEU A 22 -16.49 -2.40 6.46
C LEU A 22 -15.32 -1.81 7.27
N LEU A 23 -15.55 -0.72 8.00
CA LEU A 23 -14.54 -0.10 8.89
C LEU A 23 -14.08 -1.06 10.00
N ALA A 24 -15.00 -1.84 10.57
CA ALA A 24 -14.65 -2.85 11.56
C ALA A 24 -13.82 -3.98 10.93
N ALA A 25 -14.22 -4.47 9.74
CA ALA A 25 -13.50 -5.51 9.02
C ALA A 25 -12.08 -5.08 8.66
N GLU A 26 -11.90 -3.85 8.18
CA GLU A 26 -10.58 -3.27 7.90
C GLU A 26 -9.71 -3.27 9.16
N ARG A 27 -10.21 -2.74 10.28
CA ARG A 27 -9.43 -2.69 11.54
C ARG A 27 -9.09 -4.04 12.15
N LEU A 28 -9.91 -5.06 11.93
CA LEU A 28 -9.75 -6.39 12.53
C LEU A 28 -8.91 -7.32 11.64
N LEU A 29 -9.10 -7.27 10.32
CA LEU A 29 -8.47 -8.20 9.38
C LEU A 29 -7.17 -7.65 8.77
N VAL A 30 -7.05 -6.33 8.65
CA VAL A 30 -5.94 -5.65 7.96
C VAL A 30 -4.92 -5.13 8.98
N ARG A 31 -4.49 -6.00 9.91
CA ARG A 31 -3.41 -5.70 10.85
C ARG A 31 -2.13 -6.41 10.42
N TYR A 32 -1.21 -5.67 9.82
CA TYR A 32 0.08 -6.22 9.35
C TYR A 32 1.18 -6.23 10.42
N GLY A 33 0.97 -5.54 11.54
CA GLY A 33 1.92 -5.46 12.64
C GLY A 33 3.01 -4.41 12.42
N GLN A 34 4.00 -4.40 13.32
CA GLN A 34 5.16 -3.52 13.20
C GLN A 34 6.18 -4.14 12.24
N CYS A 35 6.62 -3.34 11.27
CA CYS A 35 7.62 -3.70 10.27
C CYS A 35 8.90 -2.88 10.51
N ARG A 36 10.05 -3.52 10.36
CA ARG A 36 11.35 -2.85 10.38
C ARG A 36 11.89 -2.76 8.96
N ILE A 37 12.21 -1.56 8.51
CA ILE A 37 12.81 -1.29 7.21
C ILE A 37 14.23 -0.80 7.41
N ASP A 38 15.17 -1.43 6.70
CA ASP A 38 16.56 -1.05 6.68
C ASP A 38 16.92 -0.41 5.34
N VAL A 39 17.46 0.80 5.37
CA VAL A 39 17.80 1.58 4.17
C VAL A 39 19.31 1.81 4.13
N ASN A 40 19.93 1.41 3.01
CA ASN A 40 21.35 1.59 2.70
C ASN A 40 22.27 1.11 3.84
N ASP A 41 22.22 -0.19 4.15
CA ASP A 41 23.10 -0.86 5.12
C ASP A 41 23.17 -0.15 6.49
N HIS A 42 22.02 -0.06 7.17
CA HIS A 42 21.83 0.60 8.47
C HIS A 42 22.02 2.12 8.49
N SER A 43 22.16 2.78 7.33
CA SER A 43 22.19 4.25 7.27
C SER A 43 20.93 4.85 7.87
N LYS A 44 19.77 4.21 7.66
CA LYS A 44 18.52 4.57 8.34
C LYS A 44 17.71 3.31 8.63
N THR A 45 17.36 3.11 9.90
CA THR A 45 16.42 2.06 10.33
C THR A 45 15.09 2.70 10.70
N LEU A 46 14.00 2.18 10.16
CA LEU A 46 12.64 2.67 10.36
C LEU A 46 11.80 1.57 11.01
N GLU A 47 11.07 1.93 12.07
CA GLU A 47 10.02 1.09 12.65
C GLU A 47 8.68 1.72 12.29
N VAL A 48 7.90 1.02 11.45
CA VAL A 48 6.69 1.55 10.83
C VAL A 48 5.56 0.54 10.97
N GLU A 49 4.33 1.04 11.04
CA GLU A 49 3.15 0.17 10.99
C GLU A 49 2.97 -0.34 9.55
N GLY A 50 2.89 -1.65 9.39
CA GLY A 50 2.67 -2.25 8.08
C GLY A 50 1.25 -1.99 7.56
N GLY A 51 1.10 -2.02 6.23
CA GLY A 51 -0.20 -1.97 5.56
C GLY A 51 -0.28 -0.98 4.42
N ASP A 52 0.63 -0.02 4.40
CA ASP A 52 0.87 0.81 3.23
C ASP A 52 1.95 0.20 2.33
N ASN A 53 1.99 0.67 1.07
CA ASN A 53 3.08 0.31 0.17
C ASN A 53 4.40 0.98 0.59
N LEU A 54 5.51 0.40 0.14
CA LEU A 54 6.86 0.86 0.49
C LEU A 54 7.12 2.31 0.09
N LEU A 55 6.62 2.74 -1.08
CA LEU A 55 6.77 4.12 -1.56
C LEU A 55 6.16 5.15 -0.60
N MET A 56 4.92 4.92 -0.15
CA MET A 56 4.23 5.83 0.77
C MET A 56 4.88 5.83 2.14
N THR A 57 5.29 4.66 2.62
CA THR A 57 5.99 4.49 3.89
C THR A 57 7.30 5.29 3.91
N LEU A 58 8.14 5.12 2.88
CA LEU A 58 9.41 5.85 2.76
C LEU A 58 9.19 7.36 2.60
N LYS A 59 8.19 7.77 1.83
CA LYS A 59 7.82 9.18 1.66
C LYS A 59 7.38 9.82 2.99
N GLY A 60 6.61 9.11 3.80
CA GLY A 60 6.20 9.56 5.14
C GLY A 60 7.39 9.81 6.07
N GLU A 61 8.41 8.96 5.95
CA GLU A 61 9.68 9.08 6.69
C GLU A 61 10.70 10.05 6.05
N GLY A 62 10.27 10.84 5.06
CA GLY A 62 11.09 11.87 4.40
C GLY A 62 12.08 11.35 3.36
N ILE A 63 11.96 10.10 2.92
CA ILE A 63 12.71 9.53 1.79
C ILE A 63 11.86 9.62 0.53
N PHE A 64 12.25 10.52 -0.37
CA PHE A 64 11.47 10.79 -1.59
C PHE A 64 12.02 10.01 -2.78
N LEU A 65 11.23 9.06 -3.27
CA LEU A 65 11.46 8.39 -4.54
C LEU A 65 10.65 9.08 -5.65
N PRO A 66 11.21 9.23 -6.86
CA PRO A 66 10.48 9.80 -7.98
C PRO A 66 9.30 8.88 -8.34
N SER A 67 8.09 9.43 -8.39
CA SER A 67 6.89 8.67 -8.72
C SER A 67 5.88 9.53 -9.47
N ALA A 68 5.56 9.14 -10.70
CA ALA A 68 4.50 9.75 -11.50
C ALA A 68 3.12 9.11 -11.26
N CYS A 69 3.07 7.82 -10.90
CA CYS A 69 1.81 7.07 -10.75
C CYS A 69 1.21 7.07 -9.34
N GLY A 70 1.96 7.54 -8.34
CA GLY A 70 1.50 7.60 -6.94
C GLY A 70 1.41 6.24 -6.26
N GLY A 71 2.31 5.29 -6.57
CA GLY A 71 2.36 3.97 -5.91
C GLY A 71 1.48 2.90 -6.54
N ARG A 72 1.09 3.06 -7.81
CA ARG A 72 0.35 2.05 -8.58
C ARG A 72 1.24 1.01 -9.26
N GLY A 73 2.57 1.16 -9.21
CA GLY A 73 3.53 0.26 -9.84
C GLY A 73 3.53 0.30 -11.39
N THR A 74 2.94 1.33 -12.02
CA THR A 74 2.78 1.36 -13.49
C THR A 74 3.76 2.28 -14.23
N CYS A 75 4.45 3.18 -13.53
CA CYS A 75 5.34 4.16 -14.16
C CYS A 75 6.83 3.80 -14.09
N ALA A 76 7.20 2.78 -13.30
CA ALA A 76 8.58 2.29 -13.13
C ALA A 76 9.64 3.34 -12.73
N TYR A 77 9.23 4.48 -12.15
CA TYR A 77 10.17 5.51 -11.68
C TYR A 77 10.69 5.24 -10.27
N CYS A 78 9.90 4.60 -9.41
CA CYS A 78 10.23 4.34 -8.01
C CYS A 78 11.04 3.03 -7.82
N LYS A 79 12.03 2.79 -8.69
CA LYS A 79 12.87 1.59 -8.62
C LYS A 79 13.69 1.57 -7.34
N VAL A 80 13.63 0.45 -6.62
CA VAL A 80 14.41 0.20 -5.42
C VAL A 80 15.01 -1.19 -5.47
N GLN A 81 16.20 -1.37 -4.90
CA GLN A 81 16.80 -2.69 -4.73
C GLN A 81 16.35 -3.27 -3.40
N ILE A 82 15.78 -4.47 -3.43
CA ILE A 82 15.33 -5.16 -2.23
C ILE A 82 16.29 -6.30 -1.90
N THR A 83 16.99 -6.18 -0.76
CA THR A 83 17.94 -7.19 -0.28
C THR A 83 17.25 -8.38 0.40
N SER A 84 16.09 -8.15 1.02
CA SER A 84 15.31 -9.21 1.68
C SER A 84 13.82 -8.85 1.77
N GLY A 85 12.94 -9.85 1.79
CA GLY A 85 11.50 -9.67 2.04
C GLY A 85 10.64 -9.20 0.86
N GLY A 86 11.20 -8.98 -0.32
CA GLY A 86 10.48 -8.44 -1.49
C GLY A 86 9.64 -9.44 -2.31
N GLY A 87 9.68 -10.73 -1.98
CA GLY A 87 8.95 -11.76 -2.73
C GLY A 87 9.39 -11.93 -4.20
N PRO A 88 8.68 -12.78 -4.97
CA PRO A 88 8.91 -12.93 -6.40
C PRO A 88 8.49 -11.67 -7.17
N VAL A 89 9.09 -11.46 -8.34
CA VAL A 89 8.66 -10.38 -9.25
C VAL A 89 7.21 -10.62 -9.67
N GLY A 90 6.38 -9.59 -9.53
CA GLY A 90 4.98 -9.65 -9.92
C GLY A 90 4.79 -9.61 -11.44
N PRO A 91 3.70 -10.19 -11.97
CA PRO A 91 3.42 -10.17 -13.41
C PRO A 91 3.18 -8.76 -13.96
N THR A 92 2.83 -7.80 -13.09
CA THR A 92 2.68 -6.39 -13.43
C THR A 92 4.00 -5.64 -13.47
N GLU A 93 5.02 -6.13 -12.76
CA GLU A 93 6.35 -5.53 -12.69
C GLU A 93 7.26 -6.04 -13.81
N GLU A 94 7.12 -7.32 -14.17
CA GLU A 94 7.91 -8.00 -15.20
C GLU A 94 8.06 -7.23 -16.53
N PRO A 95 7.00 -6.64 -17.13
CA PRO A 95 7.15 -5.89 -18.39
C PRO A 95 7.85 -4.53 -18.22
N LEU A 96 8.00 -4.03 -16.98
CA LEU A 96 8.57 -2.73 -16.66
C LEU A 96 10.04 -2.82 -16.22
N LEU A 97 10.51 -4.03 -15.93
CA LEU A 97 11.87 -4.30 -15.49
C LEU A 97 12.68 -4.98 -16.60
N THR A 98 13.96 -4.65 -16.67
CA THR A 98 14.90 -5.35 -17.55
C THR A 98 15.38 -6.65 -16.90
N ALA A 99 15.87 -7.61 -17.70
CA ALA A 99 16.42 -8.87 -17.17
C ALA A 99 17.59 -8.63 -16.19
N ALA A 100 18.40 -7.59 -16.40
CA ALA A 100 19.47 -7.21 -15.49
C ALA A 100 18.93 -6.70 -14.15
N GLU A 101 17.89 -5.84 -14.18
CA GLU A 101 17.25 -5.31 -12.98
C GLU A 101 16.55 -6.41 -12.16
N ILE A 102 15.90 -7.36 -12.83
CA ILE A 102 15.29 -8.52 -12.18
C ILE A 102 16.36 -9.36 -11.47
N ALA A 103 17.49 -9.61 -12.14
CA ALA A 103 18.61 -10.36 -11.55
C ALA A 103 19.21 -9.65 -10.33
N ASP A 104 19.19 -8.31 -10.32
CA ASP A 104 19.73 -7.49 -9.24
C ASP A 104 18.73 -7.20 -8.11
N ASN A 105 17.57 -7.90 -8.11
CA ASN A 105 16.48 -7.74 -7.14
C ASN A 105 15.88 -6.34 -7.08
N VAL A 106 15.83 -5.65 -8.22
CA VAL A 106 15.09 -4.39 -8.33
C VAL A 106 13.58 -4.67 -8.34
N ARG A 107 12.83 -3.82 -7.65
CA ARG A 107 11.35 -3.80 -7.56
C ARG A 107 10.83 -2.37 -7.75
N ILE A 108 9.54 -2.24 -8.01
CA ILE A 108 8.87 -0.96 -8.32
C ILE A 108 7.68 -0.67 -7.43
#